data_AF-A0A1Y6EZ97-F1
#
_entry.id   AF-A0A1Y6EZ97-F1
#
_cell.length_a   1.000
_cell.length_b   1.000
_cell.length_c   1.000
_cell.angle_alpha   90.00
_cell.angle_beta   90.00
_cell.angle_gamma   90.00
#
_symmetry.space_group_name_H-M   'P 1'
#
loop_
_entity.id
_entity.type
_entity.pdbx_description
1 polymer ?
#
loop_
_entity_poly.entity_id
_entity_poly.type
_entity_poly.pdbx_seq_one_letter_code
_entity_poly.pdbx_strand_id
1 'polypeptide(L)'
;MAGTDSSIPISLAPTPAIILCEPQLGENIGSAARAMANFGLWDLRLVRPRDGWPNEKAVAAASRADHVLEQVRVFQTLEDAIADLTLVYATTARSRDMQKDVLGPEEASLNMAGHIAGGHKAGLLFGRERWGLLNDEVAMSDAIVTLPVEAAFASLNIAQAVLLMSYEWRRTSAAGRALPFSDGLDEAAPRSELVGLFEHLEGVLDQSGFFTTPDKKPSMVNNLRTALTRGRFTSQEIRTLRGVISSIDRRHERPNPNRMKKAEKPGEQG
;
A
#
# COMPACT_ATOMS: atom_id res chain seq x y z
N MET A 1 13.72 -2.07 0.78
CA MET A 1 13.23 -0.89 1.51
C MET A 1 13.81 -0.91 2.91
N ALA A 2 14.47 0.16 3.34
CA ALA A 2 14.85 0.39 4.73
C ALA A 2 13.64 1.01 5.47
N GLY A 3 13.51 0.80 6.79
CA GLY A 3 12.40 1.37 7.56
C GLY A 3 11.84 0.50 8.69
N THR A 4 12.48 -0.63 9.03
CA THR A 4 12.10 -1.37 10.24
C THR A 4 12.38 -0.52 11.47
N ASP A 5 11.34 -0.15 12.20
CA ASP A 5 11.44 0.50 13.51
C ASP A 5 11.60 -0.56 14.60
N SER A 6 12.84 -0.76 15.05
CA SER A 6 13.17 -1.76 16.08
C SER A 6 12.65 -1.41 17.48
N SER A 7 12.07 -0.22 17.68
CA SER A 7 11.46 0.16 18.96
C SER A 7 10.07 -0.43 19.17
N ILE A 8 9.41 -0.87 18.08
CA ILE A 8 8.08 -1.46 18.13
C ILE A 8 8.21 -2.97 18.45
N PRO A 9 7.63 -3.46 19.56
CA PRO A 9 7.72 -4.88 19.91
C PRO A 9 6.89 -5.73 18.95
N ILE A 10 7.40 -6.92 18.65
CA ILE A 10 6.70 -7.91 17.82
C ILE A 10 5.58 -8.54 18.65
N SER A 11 4.35 -8.50 18.13
CA SER A 11 3.19 -9.16 18.74
C SER A 11 2.76 -10.35 17.88
N LEU A 12 2.72 -11.55 18.49
CA LEU A 12 2.31 -12.79 17.83
C LEU A 12 0.80 -12.98 17.98
N ALA A 13 0.03 -12.32 17.12
CA ALA A 13 -1.42 -12.52 17.04
C ALA A 13 -1.76 -13.84 16.31
N PRO A 14 -2.95 -14.43 16.52
CA PRO A 14 -3.41 -15.58 15.74
C PRO A 14 -3.32 -15.32 14.23
N THR A 15 -2.77 -16.29 13.49
CA THR A 15 -2.43 -16.18 12.08
C THR A 15 -2.60 -17.55 11.41
N PRO A 16 -2.84 -17.64 10.09
CA PRO A 16 -2.81 -18.93 9.41
C PRO A 16 -1.41 -19.56 9.45
N ALA A 17 -1.37 -20.88 9.59
CA ALA A 17 -0.14 -21.64 9.44
C ALA A 17 0.34 -21.60 7.98
N ILE A 18 1.60 -21.26 7.75
CA ILE A 18 2.24 -21.41 6.44
C ILE A 18 2.97 -22.74 6.43
N ILE A 19 2.53 -23.67 5.58
CA ILE A 19 3.04 -25.04 5.53
C ILE A 19 3.80 -25.23 4.22
N LEU A 20 5.11 -25.43 4.31
CA LEU A 20 5.96 -25.72 3.16
C LEU A 20 6.18 -27.23 3.05
N CYS A 21 5.64 -27.84 1.99
CA CYS A 21 5.76 -29.26 1.71
C CYS A 21 7.03 -29.54 0.90
N GLU A 22 7.98 -30.22 1.54
CA GLU A 22 9.29 -30.58 1.00
C GLU A 22 10.04 -29.43 0.31
N PRO A 23 10.23 -28.28 0.99
CA PRO A 23 11.01 -27.18 0.43
C PRO A 23 12.43 -27.65 0.09
N GLN A 24 12.92 -27.30 -1.10
CA GLN A 24 14.20 -27.79 -1.59
C GLN A 24 15.39 -26.92 -1.18
N LEU A 25 15.17 -25.62 -0.97
CA LEU A 25 16.23 -24.65 -0.69
C LEU A 25 16.01 -23.94 0.64
N GLY A 26 17.03 -23.94 1.51
CA GLY A 26 17.01 -23.16 2.75
C GLY A 26 16.79 -21.67 2.49
N GLU A 27 17.35 -21.13 1.40
CA GLU A 27 17.16 -19.73 0.99
C GLU A 27 15.67 -19.38 0.76
N ASN A 28 14.89 -20.33 0.23
CA ASN A 28 13.44 -20.14 0.02
C ASN A 28 12.68 -20.20 1.34
N ILE A 29 13.07 -21.07 2.28
CA ILE A 29 12.49 -21.13 3.62
C ILE A 29 12.72 -19.80 4.34
N GLY A 30 13.96 -19.28 4.32
CA GLY A 30 14.28 -17.98 4.92
C GLY A 30 13.55 -16.83 4.25
N SER A 31 13.47 -16.82 2.91
CA SER A 31 12.74 -15.79 2.17
C SER A 31 11.23 -15.83 2.47
N ALA A 32 10.65 -17.02 2.63
CA ALA A 32 9.26 -17.19 3.06
C ALA A 32 9.04 -16.70 4.49
N ALA A 33 9.91 -17.04 5.43
CA ALA A 33 9.86 -16.54 6.81
C ALA A 33 9.94 -15.00 6.87
N ARG A 34 10.81 -14.40 6.05
CA ARG A 34 10.91 -12.95 5.90
C ARG A 34 9.62 -12.35 5.37
N ALA A 35 9.02 -12.97 4.34
CA ALA A 35 7.75 -12.55 3.78
C ALA A 35 6.63 -12.60 4.82
N MET A 36 6.56 -13.68 5.61
CA MET A 36 5.62 -13.83 6.72
C MET A 36 5.79 -12.72 7.76
N ALA A 37 7.03 -12.47 8.22
CA ALA A 37 7.35 -11.43 9.20
C ALA A 37 6.93 -10.04 8.73
N ASN A 38 7.15 -9.68 7.45
CA ASN A 38 6.73 -8.39 6.88
C ASN A 38 5.23 -8.12 7.02
N PHE A 39 4.43 -9.18 7.11
CA PHE A 39 2.98 -9.12 7.10
C PHE A 39 2.34 -9.67 8.38
N GLY A 40 3.14 -9.92 9.42
CA GLY A 40 2.68 -10.33 10.74
C GLY A 40 2.24 -11.79 10.87
N LEU A 41 2.68 -12.67 9.96
CA LEU A 41 2.54 -14.11 10.11
C LEU A 41 3.79 -14.68 10.77
N TRP A 42 3.63 -15.77 11.53
CA TRP A 42 4.72 -16.36 12.30
C TRP A 42 4.67 -17.89 12.43
N ASP A 43 3.50 -18.54 12.23
CA ASP A 43 3.38 -20.00 12.33
C ASP A 43 3.89 -20.67 11.05
N LEU A 44 5.21 -20.89 10.96
CA LEU A 44 5.86 -21.60 9.85
C LEU A 44 6.03 -23.08 10.18
N ARG A 45 5.49 -23.93 9.31
CA ARG A 45 5.56 -25.40 9.41
C ARG A 45 6.27 -25.97 8.20
N LEU A 46 7.22 -26.88 8.43
CA LEU A 46 7.98 -27.55 7.38
C LEU A 46 7.64 -29.03 7.37
N VAL A 47 7.19 -29.56 6.24
CA VAL A 47 7.01 -31.01 6.05
C VAL A 47 8.21 -31.53 5.28
N ARG A 48 9.01 -32.40 5.91
CA ARG A 48 10.21 -33.03 5.30
C ARG A 48 11.09 -32.05 4.48
N PRO A 49 11.64 -30.98 5.08
CA PRO A 49 12.54 -30.07 4.36
C PRO A 49 13.75 -30.86 3.83
N ARG A 50 14.07 -30.70 2.53
CA ARG A 50 15.06 -31.56 1.84
C ARG A 50 16.44 -31.49 2.48
N ASP A 51 16.89 -30.28 2.79
CA ASP A 51 18.20 -30.00 3.38
C ASP A 51 18.15 -30.01 4.93
N GLY A 52 17.03 -30.45 5.51
CA GLY A 52 16.82 -30.48 6.96
C GLY A 52 16.58 -29.11 7.60
N TRP A 53 16.42 -29.14 8.92
CA TRP A 53 16.25 -27.97 9.79
C TRP A 53 16.94 -28.23 11.14
N PRO A 54 17.62 -27.25 11.78
CA PRO A 54 17.84 -25.86 11.33
C PRO A 54 18.74 -25.75 10.10
N ASN A 55 18.67 -24.63 9.39
CA ASN A 55 19.41 -24.41 8.14
C ASN A 55 20.04 -23.00 8.09
N GLU A 56 21.36 -22.91 7.99
CA GLU A 56 22.09 -21.63 8.02
C GLU A 56 21.72 -20.70 6.84
N LYS A 57 21.43 -21.26 5.67
CA LYS A 57 21.01 -20.48 4.50
C LYS A 57 19.64 -19.85 4.70
N ALA A 58 18.74 -20.54 5.42
CA ALA A 58 17.45 -19.99 5.81
C ALA A 58 17.62 -18.82 6.78
N VAL A 59 18.49 -18.95 7.79
CA VAL A 59 18.81 -17.87 8.73
C VAL A 59 19.36 -16.64 7.99
N ALA A 60 20.31 -16.85 7.07
CA ALA A 60 20.89 -15.77 6.28
C ALA A 60 19.84 -15.07 5.38
N ALA A 61 18.94 -15.82 4.76
CA ALA A 61 17.90 -15.27 3.87
C ALA A 61 16.75 -14.57 4.62
N ALA A 62 16.49 -14.94 5.88
CA ALA A 62 15.38 -14.44 6.68
C ALA A 62 15.51 -12.97 7.11
N SER A 63 16.72 -12.40 7.09
CA SER A 63 16.96 -10.97 7.33
C SER A 63 16.31 -10.42 8.62
N ARG A 64 16.56 -11.09 9.75
CA ARG A 64 16.03 -10.78 11.10
C ARG A 64 14.55 -11.14 11.33
N ALA A 65 13.99 -12.05 10.53
CA ALA A 65 12.72 -12.70 10.87
C ALA A 65 12.90 -13.80 11.93
N ASP A 66 13.71 -13.54 12.96
CA ASP A 66 14.15 -14.53 13.95
C ASP A 66 12.96 -15.09 14.73
N HIS A 67 12.01 -14.23 15.10
CA HIS A 67 10.74 -14.59 15.74
C HIS A 67 9.87 -15.58 14.95
N VAL A 68 10.04 -15.67 13.62
CA VAL A 68 9.39 -16.70 12.79
C VAL A 68 10.23 -17.98 12.80
N LEU A 69 11.55 -17.86 12.60
CA LEU A 69 12.45 -19.02 12.52
C LEU A 69 12.53 -19.80 13.83
N GLU A 70 12.53 -19.11 14.97
CA GLU A 70 12.56 -19.70 16.31
C GLU A 70 11.30 -20.51 16.62
N GLN A 71 10.18 -20.24 15.92
CA GLN A 71 8.89 -20.91 16.08
C GLN A 71 8.63 -21.99 15.03
N VAL A 72 9.60 -22.27 14.15
CA VAL A 72 9.45 -23.26 13.09
C VAL A 72 9.18 -24.64 13.69
N ARG A 73 8.12 -25.29 13.21
CA ARG A 73 7.82 -26.69 13.53
C ARG A 73 8.07 -27.59 12.33
N VAL A 74 8.75 -28.70 12.55
CA VAL A 74 9.13 -29.65 11.51
C VAL A 74 8.34 -30.93 11.70
N PHE A 75 7.73 -31.41 10.62
CA PHE A 75 6.88 -32.59 10.59
C PHE A 75 7.38 -33.59 9.55
N GLN A 76 7.12 -34.88 9.80
CA GLN A 76 7.45 -35.96 8.88
C GLN A 76 6.34 -36.19 7.85
N THR A 77 5.10 -35.86 8.20
CA THR A 77 3.93 -36.05 7.35
C THR A 77 3.13 -34.75 7.24
N LEU A 78 2.31 -34.64 6.19
CA LEU A 78 1.41 -33.49 6.04
C LEU A 78 0.31 -33.55 7.08
N GLU A 79 -0.19 -34.74 7.36
CA GLU A 79 -1.23 -35.06 8.34
C GLU A 79 -0.87 -34.52 9.72
N ASP A 80 0.37 -34.75 10.18
CA ASP A 80 0.85 -34.20 11.45
C ASP A 80 0.91 -32.66 11.42
N ALA A 81 1.29 -32.09 10.27
CA ALA A 81 1.41 -30.66 10.10
C ALA A 81 0.07 -29.93 10.04
N ILE A 82 -1.04 -30.64 9.76
CA ILE A 82 -2.39 -30.06 9.70
C ILE A 82 -3.31 -30.54 10.82
N ALA A 83 -2.85 -31.42 11.71
CA ALA A 83 -3.70 -32.11 12.69
C ALA A 83 -4.51 -31.19 13.63
N ASP A 84 -4.01 -29.99 13.93
CA ASP A 84 -4.70 -28.99 14.76
C ASP A 84 -5.49 -27.94 13.96
N LEU A 85 -5.50 -28.03 12.63
CA LEU A 85 -6.17 -27.11 11.73
C LEU A 85 -7.57 -27.63 11.38
N THR A 86 -8.52 -26.71 11.26
CA THR A 86 -9.91 -26.99 10.88
C THR A 86 -10.29 -26.35 9.55
N LEU A 87 -9.33 -25.65 8.93
CA LEU A 87 -9.43 -25.08 7.60
C LEU A 87 -8.04 -25.11 6.96
N VAL A 88 -7.90 -25.75 5.82
CA VAL A 88 -6.64 -25.90 5.10
C VAL A 88 -6.87 -25.58 3.63
N TYR A 89 -6.07 -24.68 3.05
CA TYR A 89 -6.12 -24.41 1.62
C TYR A 89 -4.83 -24.80 0.91
N ALA A 90 -4.95 -25.33 -0.30
CA ALA A 90 -3.81 -25.69 -1.15
C ALA A 90 -3.53 -24.61 -2.19
N THR A 91 -2.30 -24.08 -2.24
CA THR A 91 -1.91 -23.10 -3.25
C THR A 91 -1.42 -23.80 -4.52
N THR A 92 -2.10 -23.59 -5.64
CA THR A 92 -1.65 -24.14 -6.93
C THR A 92 -2.15 -23.33 -8.13
N ALA A 93 -1.30 -23.25 -9.15
CA ALA A 93 -1.62 -22.62 -10.43
C ALA A 93 -2.27 -23.60 -11.44
N ARG A 94 -2.37 -24.89 -11.11
CA ARG A 94 -2.89 -25.91 -12.03
C ARG A 94 -4.31 -26.29 -11.62
N SER A 95 -5.22 -26.24 -12.58
CA SER A 95 -6.47 -26.99 -12.48
C SER A 95 -6.11 -28.46 -12.38
N ARG A 96 -6.47 -29.10 -11.26
CA ARG A 96 -6.35 -30.55 -11.10
C ARG A 96 -7.73 -31.14 -11.36
N ASP A 97 -7.78 -32.39 -11.79
CA ASP A 97 -9.02 -33.17 -11.95
C ASP A 97 -9.63 -33.54 -10.59
N MET A 98 -9.79 -32.54 -9.71
CA MET A 98 -10.27 -32.65 -8.35
C MET A 98 -11.46 -31.71 -8.20
N GLN A 99 -12.59 -32.23 -7.73
CA GLN A 99 -13.77 -31.44 -7.42
C GLN A 99 -13.55 -30.72 -6.09
N LYS A 100 -12.86 -29.57 -6.12
CA LYS A 100 -12.70 -28.65 -5.00
C LYS A 100 -13.02 -27.23 -5.45
N ASP A 101 -13.52 -26.43 -4.52
CA ASP A 101 -13.73 -25.00 -4.76
C ASP A 101 -12.39 -24.32 -5.03
N VAL A 102 -12.39 -23.37 -5.97
CA VAL A 102 -11.22 -22.59 -6.35
C VAL A 102 -11.47 -21.15 -5.96
N LEU A 103 -10.63 -20.65 -5.05
CA LEU A 103 -10.73 -19.31 -4.47
C LEU A 103 -9.62 -18.40 -5.00
N GLY A 104 -9.94 -17.12 -5.12
CA GLY A 104 -8.91 -16.08 -5.24
C GLY A 104 -8.19 -15.83 -3.92
N PRO A 105 -7.01 -15.20 -3.93
CA PRO A 105 -6.23 -14.97 -2.71
C PRO A 105 -6.92 -14.00 -1.73
N GLU A 106 -7.70 -13.05 -2.23
CA GLU A 106 -8.52 -12.13 -1.41
C GLU A 106 -9.62 -12.88 -0.66
N GLU A 107 -10.41 -13.68 -1.37
CA GLU A 107 -11.50 -14.48 -0.79
C GLU A 107 -10.98 -15.49 0.24
N ALA A 108 -9.90 -16.21 -0.10
CA ALA A 108 -9.26 -17.13 0.82
C ALA A 108 -8.78 -16.43 2.11
N SER A 109 -8.21 -15.23 1.98
CA SER A 109 -7.74 -14.44 3.13
C SER A 109 -8.90 -13.95 4.01
N LEU A 110 -10.01 -13.53 3.41
CA LEU A 110 -11.25 -13.16 4.12
C LEU A 110 -11.83 -14.35 4.90
N ASN A 111 -11.91 -15.52 4.26
CA ASN A 111 -12.43 -16.73 4.88
C ASN A 111 -11.56 -17.18 6.06
N MET A 112 -10.23 -17.24 5.89
CA MET A 112 -9.31 -17.55 6.99
C MET A 112 -9.40 -16.53 8.12
N ALA A 113 -9.56 -15.24 7.81
CA ALA A 113 -9.63 -14.20 8.84
C ALA A 113 -10.89 -14.36 9.70
N GLY A 114 -12.04 -14.61 9.06
CA GLY A 114 -13.28 -14.92 9.78
C GLY A 114 -13.16 -16.20 10.61
N HIS A 115 -12.56 -17.25 10.05
CA HIS A 115 -12.36 -18.54 10.72
C HIS A 115 -11.51 -18.40 11.99
N ILE A 116 -10.38 -17.69 11.87
CA ILE A 116 -9.45 -17.43 12.99
C ILE A 116 -10.08 -16.50 14.03
N ALA A 117 -10.83 -15.48 13.61
CA ALA A 117 -11.58 -14.62 14.53
C ALA A 117 -12.63 -15.39 15.35
N GLY A 118 -13.14 -16.51 14.80
CA GLY A 118 -14.01 -17.44 15.51
C GLY A 118 -13.30 -18.37 16.50
N GLY A 119 -11.99 -18.23 16.70
CA GLY A 119 -11.20 -19.04 17.62
C GLY A 119 -10.65 -20.35 17.05
N HIS A 120 -10.81 -20.58 15.75
CA HIS A 120 -10.33 -21.77 15.06
C HIS A 120 -8.94 -21.55 14.42
N LYS A 121 -8.28 -22.62 13.97
CA LYS A 121 -6.99 -22.55 13.29
C LYS A 121 -7.13 -22.87 11.80
N ALA A 122 -6.42 -22.10 10.98
CA ALA A 122 -6.36 -22.28 9.52
C ALA A 122 -4.91 -22.44 9.04
N GLY A 123 -4.72 -22.97 7.83
CA GLY A 123 -3.40 -23.03 7.20
C GLY A 123 -3.41 -23.04 5.67
N LEU A 124 -2.25 -22.73 5.10
CA LEU A 124 -1.98 -22.66 3.67
C LEU A 124 -0.85 -23.61 3.31
N LEU A 125 -1.10 -24.52 2.38
CA LEU A 125 -0.11 -25.45 1.83
C LEU A 125 0.59 -24.83 0.63
N PHE A 126 1.91 -24.91 0.63
CA PHE A 126 2.78 -24.53 -0.47
C PHE A 126 3.68 -25.70 -0.83
N GLY A 127 3.72 -26.04 -2.11
CA GLY A 127 4.47 -27.21 -2.57
C GLY A 127 5.90 -26.92 -3.01
N ARG A 128 6.57 -27.99 -3.41
CA ARG A 128 7.95 -28.03 -3.93
C ARG A 128 8.13 -27.05 -5.10
N GLU A 129 9.30 -26.44 -5.23
CA GLU A 129 9.60 -25.41 -6.23
C GLU A 129 9.37 -25.85 -7.68
N ARG A 130 9.64 -27.13 -7.99
CA ARG A 130 9.53 -27.66 -9.36
C ARG A 130 8.20 -28.33 -9.66
N TRP A 131 7.56 -28.92 -8.65
CA TRP A 131 6.44 -29.85 -8.85
C TRP A 131 5.14 -29.35 -8.20
N GLY A 132 5.24 -28.32 -7.36
CA GLY A 132 4.15 -27.88 -6.50
C GLY A 132 3.75 -28.98 -5.51
N LEU A 133 2.48 -28.95 -5.12
CA LEU A 133 1.87 -29.94 -4.25
C LEU A 133 1.61 -31.25 -5.01
N LEU A 134 1.63 -32.38 -4.32
CA LEU A 134 1.15 -33.66 -4.85
C LEU A 134 -0.38 -33.70 -4.85
N ASN A 135 -0.97 -34.60 -5.63
CA ASN A 135 -2.44 -34.74 -5.65
C ASN A 135 -2.99 -35.10 -4.27
N ASP A 136 -2.31 -35.99 -3.55
CA ASP A 136 -2.72 -36.40 -2.19
C ASP A 136 -2.60 -35.24 -1.20
N GLU A 137 -1.61 -34.35 -1.36
CA GLU A 137 -1.47 -33.14 -0.54
C GLU A 137 -2.59 -32.13 -0.82
N VAL A 138 -2.99 -31.97 -2.09
CA VAL A 138 -4.16 -31.15 -2.45
C VAL A 138 -5.46 -31.80 -1.98
N ALA A 139 -5.56 -33.13 -1.97
CA ALA A 139 -6.76 -33.85 -1.52
C ALA A 139 -7.13 -33.53 -0.07
N MET A 140 -6.13 -33.31 0.78
CA MET A 140 -6.29 -33.00 2.20
C MET A 140 -6.71 -31.55 2.50
N SER A 141 -6.77 -30.66 1.49
CA SER A 141 -7.22 -29.28 1.69
C SER A 141 -8.73 -29.14 1.48
N ASP A 142 -9.36 -28.16 2.10
CA ASP A 142 -10.79 -27.84 1.90
C ASP A 142 -11.05 -27.20 0.54
N ALA A 143 -10.16 -26.30 0.12
CA ALA A 143 -10.24 -25.60 -1.16
C ALA A 143 -8.85 -25.38 -1.79
N ILE A 144 -8.85 -24.96 -3.06
CA ILE A 144 -7.67 -24.53 -3.79
C ILE A 144 -7.63 -23.00 -3.81
N VAL A 145 -6.44 -22.43 -3.62
CA VAL A 145 -6.18 -21.02 -3.87
C VAL A 145 -5.34 -20.88 -5.13
N THR A 146 -5.86 -20.14 -6.10
CA THR A 146 -5.16 -19.87 -7.36
C THR A 146 -4.86 -18.38 -7.47
N LEU A 147 -3.57 -18.06 -7.61
CA LEU A 147 -3.11 -16.70 -7.87
C LEU A 147 -3.35 -16.37 -9.35
N PRO A 148 -3.98 -15.23 -9.70
CA PRO A 148 -4.28 -14.85 -11.09
C PRO A 148 -3.02 -14.32 -11.79
N VAL A 149 -2.07 -15.21 -12.04
CA VAL A 149 -0.81 -14.95 -12.76
C VAL A 149 -1.00 -15.08 -14.27
N GLU A 150 -0.03 -14.59 -15.04
CA GLU A 150 0.02 -14.80 -16.50
C GLU A 150 -0.01 -16.31 -16.81
N ALA A 151 -1.02 -16.76 -17.55
CA ALA A 151 -1.25 -18.17 -17.83
C ALA A 151 -0.07 -18.81 -18.59
N ALA A 152 0.62 -18.03 -19.43
CA ALA A 152 1.82 -18.49 -20.13
C ALA A 152 3.06 -18.64 -19.20
N PHE A 153 3.03 -18.08 -17.99
CA PHE A 153 4.15 -18.09 -17.04
C PHE A 153 3.66 -18.22 -15.58
N ALA A 154 2.88 -19.26 -15.32
CA ALA A 154 2.12 -19.37 -14.07
C ALA A 154 2.91 -19.90 -12.85
N SER A 155 4.20 -20.23 -13.02
CA SER A 155 5.02 -20.78 -11.93
C SER A 155 5.67 -19.67 -11.12
N LEU A 156 5.22 -19.46 -9.89
CA LEU A 156 5.84 -18.54 -8.94
C LEU A 156 6.89 -19.26 -8.08
N ASN A 157 7.93 -18.53 -7.67
CA ASN A 157 8.79 -19.00 -6.59
C ASN A 157 7.96 -19.14 -5.30
N ILE A 158 8.25 -20.17 -4.49
CA ILE A 158 7.49 -20.47 -3.28
C ILE A 158 7.44 -19.29 -2.29
N ALA A 159 8.56 -18.60 -2.08
CA ALA A 159 8.61 -17.43 -1.21
C ALA A 159 7.81 -16.25 -1.78
N GLN A 160 7.70 -16.12 -3.11
CA GLN A 160 6.84 -15.12 -3.75
C GLN A 160 5.35 -15.45 -3.58
N ALA A 161 4.98 -16.72 -3.70
CA ALA A 161 3.60 -17.15 -3.42
C ALA A 161 3.23 -16.90 -1.95
N VAL A 162 4.15 -17.23 -1.02
CA VAL A 162 3.98 -16.92 0.41
C VAL A 162 3.87 -15.41 0.64
N LEU A 163 4.69 -14.60 -0.05
CA LEU A 163 4.64 -13.14 0.03
C LEU A 163 3.27 -12.58 -0.37
N LEU A 164 2.71 -13.04 -1.50
CA LEU A 164 1.40 -12.59 -1.97
C LEU A 164 0.28 -12.98 -1.00
N MET A 165 0.27 -14.22 -0.53
CA MET A 165 -0.73 -14.67 0.45
C MET A 165 -0.59 -13.96 1.80
N SER A 166 0.65 -13.71 2.24
CA SER A 166 0.92 -12.98 3.47
C SER A 166 0.45 -11.51 3.35
N TYR A 167 0.65 -10.89 2.19
CA TYR A 167 0.14 -9.55 1.90
C TYR A 167 -1.40 -9.50 1.93
N GLU A 168 -2.08 -10.42 1.25
CA GLU A 168 -3.55 -10.48 1.22
C GLU A 168 -4.14 -10.74 2.61
N TRP A 169 -3.48 -11.60 3.41
CA TRP A 169 -3.80 -11.77 4.83
C TRP A 169 -3.70 -10.45 5.61
N ARG A 170 -2.56 -9.74 5.49
CA ARG A 170 -2.36 -8.48 6.20
C ARG A 170 -3.39 -7.45 5.78
N ARG A 171 -3.66 -7.30 4.48
CA ARG A 171 -4.66 -6.36 3.92
C ARG A 171 -6.05 -6.60 4.51
N THR A 172 -6.40 -7.86 4.75
CA THR A 172 -7.67 -8.26 5.34
C THR A 172 -7.74 -7.99 6.85
N SER A 173 -6.61 -8.10 7.55
CA SER A 173 -6.53 -7.83 8.99
C SER A 173 -6.81 -6.36 9.35
N ALA A 174 -7.31 -6.11 10.56
CA ALA A 174 -7.53 -4.74 11.05
C ALA A 174 -6.27 -3.86 10.94
N ALA A 175 -5.10 -4.46 11.13
CA ALA A 175 -3.79 -3.79 11.09
C ALA A 175 -3.27 -3.50 9.67
N GLY A 176 -3.93 -3.97 8.61
CA GLY A 176 -3.62 -3.64 7.22
C GLY A 176 -4.57 -2.64 6.57
N ARG A 177 -5.68 -2.27 7.24
CA ARG A 177 -6.62 -1.25 6.74
C ARG A 177 -6.13 0.18 6.91
N ALA A 178 -5.23 0.43 7.86
CA ALA A 178 -4.59 1.73 8.06
C ALA A 178 -3.17 1.71 7.47
N LEU A 179 -2.84 2.72 6.66
CA LEU A 179 -1.47 2.91 6.20
C LEU A 179 -0.60 3.46 7.35
N PRO A 180 0.69 3.09 7.45
CA PRO A 180 1.57 3.57 8.52
C PRO A 180 1.77 5.09 8.49
N PHE A 181 1.66 5.68 7.30
CA PHE A 181 1.75 7.12 7.09
C PHE A 181 0.54 7.55 6.26
N SER A 182 -0.29 8.38 6.88
CA SER A 182 -1.35 9.11 6.20
C SER A 182 -1.36 10.52 6.77
N ASP A 183 -0.25 11.22 6.65
CA ASP A 183 -0.27 12.68 6.77
C ASP A 183 -1.12 13.16 5.60
N GLY A 184 -2.42 13.27 5.84
CA GLY A 184 -3.35 13.81 4.87
C GLY A 184 -2.90 15.21 4.49
N LEU A 185 -3.15 15.60 3.25
CA LEU A 185 -3.24 17.02 2.93
C LEU A 185 -4.25 17.64 3.93
N ASP A 186 -3.94 18.82 4.48
CA ASP A 186 -4.85 19.52 5.41
C ASP A 186 -6.28 19.55 4.84
N GLU A 187 -7.28 19.60 5.71
CA GLU A 187 -8.67 19.63 5.25
C GLU A 187 -8.91 20.78 4.25
N ALA A 188 -9.69 20.48 3.22
CA ALA A 188 -10.08 21.47 2.23
C ALA A 188 -10.78 22.64 2.92
N ALA A 189 -10.44 23.87 2.51
CA ALA A 189 -11.01 25.06 3.09
C ALA A 189 -12.54 25.09 2.96
N PRO A 190 -13.25 25.77 3.88
CA PRO A 190 -14.66 26.07 3.73
C PRO A 190 -14.96 26.69 2.36
N ARG A 191 -16.10 26.31 1.77
CA ARG A 191 -16.53 26.84 0.47
C ARG A 191 -16.63 28.37 0.43
N SER A 192 -16.90 29.01 1.56
CA SER A 192 -16.91 30.46 1.70
C SER A 192 -15.55 31.12 1.38
N GLU A 193 -14.45 30.51 1.81
CA GLU A 193 -13.10 31.04 1.52
C GLU A 193 -12.78 30.97 0.02
N LEU A 194 -13.20 29.87 -0.62
CA LEU A 194 -13.06 29.64 -2.06
C LEU A 194 -13.96 30.58 -2.88
N VAL A 195 -15.20 30.80 -2.45
CA VAL A 195 -16.11 31.78 -3.09
C VAL A 195 -15.48 33.17 -3.03
N GLY A 196 -14.97 33.59 -1.88
CA GLY A 196 -14.33 34.90 -1.84
C GLY A 196 -13.03 34.96 -2.67
N LEU A 197 -12.34 33.82 -2.91
CA LEU A 197 -11.19 33.78 -3.82
C LEU A 197 -11.66 34.05 -5.25
N PHE A 198 -12.82 33.50 -5.64
CA PHE A 198 -13.45 33.80 -6.93
C PHE A 198 -13.80 35.27 -7.04
N GLU A 199 -14.46 35.85 -6.04
CA GLU A 199 -14.84 37.27 -6.03
C GLU A 199 -13.61 38.18 -6.15
N HIS A 200 -12.54 37.87 -5.40
CA HIS A 200 -11.30 38.64 -5.47
C HIS A 200 -10.63 38.52 -6.84
N LEU A 201 -10.49 37.31 -7.37
CA LEU A 201 -9.89 37.08 -8.69
C LEU A 201 -10.69 37.76 -9.80
N GLU A 202 -12.02 37.59 -9.80
CA GLU A 202 -12.92 38.20 -10.78
C GLU A 202 -12.84 39.73 -10.74
N GLY A 203 -12.83 40.32 -9.55
CA GLY A 203 -12.71 41.77 -9.38
C GLY A 203 -11.39 42.34 -9.93
N VAL A 204 -10.27 41.61 -9.79
CA VAL A 204 -8.97 42.02 -10.35
C VAL A 204 -8.92 41.81 -11.87
N LEU A 205 -9.51 40.71 -12.37
CA LEU A 205 -9.57 40.45 -13.81
C LEU A 205 -10.48 41.45 -14.55
N ASP A 206 -11.58 41.88 -13.92
CA ASP A 206 -12.43 42.96 -14.43
C ASP A 206 -11.66 44.27 -14.55
N GLN A 207 -10.91 44.65 -13.51
CA GLN A 207 -10.13 45.90 -13.50
C GLN A 207 -8.95 45.88 -14.47
N SER A 208 -8.31 44.73 -14.68
CA SER A 208 -7.19 44.59 -15.62
C SER A 208 -7.62 44.49 -17.09
N GLY A 209 -8.93 44.47 -17.37
CA GLY A 209 -9.46 44.40 -18.74
C GLY A 209 -9.39 43.01 -19.37
N PHE A 210 -9.26 41.94 -18.57
CA PHE A 210 -9.20 40.56 -19.06
C PHE A 210 -10.50 40.15 -19.77
N PHE A 211 -11.65 40.62 -19.29
CA PHE A 211 -12.95 40.34 -19.89
C PHE A 211 -13.29 41.37 -20.99
N THR A 212 -12.74 41.18 -22.18
CA THR A 212 -12.89 42.13 -23.31
C THR A 212 -14.23 42.03 -24.05
N THR A 213 -14.90 40.87 -24.00
CA THR A 213 -16.17 40.61 -24.68
C THR A 213 -17.29 40.37 -23.65
N PRO A 214 -18.28 41.27 -23.53
CA PRO A 214 -19.35 41.14 -22.52
C PRO A 214 -20.08 39.80 -22.56
N ASP A 215 -20.41 39.31 -23.77
CA ASP A 215 -21.17 38.07 -23.95
C ASP A 215 -20.39 36.81 -23.55
N LYS A 216 -19.04 36.87 -23.54
CA LYS A 216 -18.18 35.73 -23.18
C LYS A 216 -17.78 35.71 -21.71
N LYS A 217 -17.92 36.83 -21.00
CA LYS A 217 -17.54 36.98 -19.59
C LYS A 217 -18.18 35.89 -18.69
N PRO A 218 -19.49 35.58 -18.77
CA PRO A 218 -20.09 34.55 -17.92
C PRO A 218 -19.47 33.16 -18.08
N SER A 219 -19.16 32.78 -19.33
CA SER A 219 -18.51 31.49 -19.63
C SER A 219 -17.08 31.43 -19.10
N MET A 220 -16.31 32.51 -19.27
CA MET A 220 -14.93 32.59 -18.76
C MET A 220 -14.87 32.54 -17.23
N VAL A 221 -15.78 33.24 -16.54
CA VAL A 221 -15.91 33.17 -15.08
C VAL A 221 -16.23 31.75 -14.61
N ASN A 222 -17.22 31.09 -15.23
CA ASN A 222 -17.56 29.72 -14.89
C ASN A 222 -16.39 28.74 -15.10
N ASN A 223 -15.60 28.94 -16.15
CA ASN A 223 -14.40 28.13 -16.40
C ASN A 223 -13.33 28.33 -15.33
N LEU A 224 -13.07 29.58 -14.91
CA LEU A 224 -12.12 29.89 -13.82
C LEU A 224 -12.57 29.27 -12.49
N ARG A 225 -13.84 29.44 -12.13
CA ARG A 225 -14.43 28.83 -10.93
C ARG A 225 -14.32 27.30 -10.97
N THR A 226 -14.63 26.69 -12.11
CA THR A 226 -14.54 25.24 -12.29
C THR A 226 -13.11 24.72 -12.20
N ALA A 227 -12.13 25.46 -12.73
CA ALA A 227 -10.72 25.12 -12.63
C ALA A 227 -10.24 25.14 -11.17
N LEU A 228 -10.53 26.22 -10.44
CA LEU A 228 -10.11 26.39 -9.05
C LEU A 228 -10.88 25.47 -8.08
N THR A 229 -12.13 25.14 -8.37
CA THR A 229 -12.93 24.20 -7.55
C THR A 229 -12.34 22.79 -7.53
N ARG A 230 -11.68 22.36 -8.62
CA ARG A 230 -11.02 21.05 -8.71
C ARG A 230 -9.79 20.93 -7.79
N GLY A 231 -9.19 22.05 -7.39
CA GLY A 231 -7.94 22.06 -6.63
C GLY A 231 -8.04 21.61 -5.17
N ARG A 232 -9.24 21.56 -4.58
CA ARG A 232 -9.48 21.22 -3.15
C ARG A 232 -8.52 21.92 -2.18
N PHE A 233 -8.31 23.22 -2.39
CA PHE A 233 -7.33 24.00 -1.64
C PHE A 233 -7.60 24.06 -0.15
N THR A 234 -6.54 24.05 0.64
CA THR A 234 -6.55 24.34 2.08
C THR A 234 -6.73 25.84 2.32
N SER A 235 -7.11 26.25 3.55
CA SER A 235 -7.26 27.68 3.86
C SER A 235 -5.93 28.44 3.71
N GLN A 236 -4.80 27.75 3.92
CA GLN A 236 -3.46 28.33 3.75
C GLN A 236 -3.15 28.56 2.26
N GLU A 237 -3.49 27.62 1.39
CA GLU A 237 -3.33 27.76 -0.06
C GLU A 237 -4.25 28.86 -0.61
N ILE A 238 -5.50 28.96 -0.15
CA ILE A 238 -6.39 30.06 -0.53
C ILE A 238 -5.82 31.41 -0.11
N ARG A 239 -5.30 31.53 1.12
CA ARG A 239 -4.62 32.75 1.59
C ARG A 239 -3.42 33.10 0.71
N THR A 240 -2.64 32.10 0.32
CA THR A 240 -1.48 32.27 -0.57
C THR A 240 -1.91 32.76 -1.95
N LEU A 241 -2.91 32.14 -2.57
CA LEU A 241 -3.45 32.54 -3.87
C LEU A 241 -4.03 33.96 -3.83
N ARG A 242 -4.75 34.33 -2.77
CA ARG A 242 -5.20 35.71 -2.58
C ARG A 242 -4.04 36.68 -2.46
N GLY A 243 -2.98 36.33 -1.73
CA GLY A 243 -1.76 37.13 -1.64
C GLY A 243 -1.10 37.34 -3.01
N VAL A 244 -1.05 36.30 -3.85
CA VAL A 244 -0.56 36.41 -5.24
C VAL A 244 -1.43 37.38 -6.05
N ILE A 245 -2.76 37.24 -5.98
CA ILE A 245 -3.70 38.13 -6.69
C ILE A 245 -3.51 39.58 -6.24
N SER A 246 -3.42 39.85 -4.93
CA SER A 246 -3.16 41.19 -4.39
C SER A 246 -1.80 41.75 -4.82
N SER A 247 -0.78 40.89 -4.99
CA SER A 247 0.54 41.31 -5.48
C SER A 247 0.55 41.67 -6.97
N ILE A 248 -0.38 41.13 -7.75
CA ILE A 248 -0.57 41.41 -9.18
C ILE A 248 -1.44 42.66 -9.37
N ASP A 249 -2.46 42.84 -8.54
CA ASP A 249 -3.41 43.97 -8.54
C ASP A 249 -2.80 45.32 -8.10
N ARG A 250 -1.50 45.57 -8.33
CA ARG A 250 -0.69 46.65 -7.72
C ARG A 250 -1.26 48.06 -7.88
N ARG A 251 -2.20 48.43 -7.01
CA ARG A 251 -2.45 49.80 -6.52
C ARG A 251 -1.44 50.24 -5.45
N HIS A 252 -0.30 49.55 -5.33
CA HIS A 252 0.82 49.96 -4.49
C HIS A 252 2.14 49.96 -5.27
N GLU A 253 2.23 50.78 -6.31
CA GLU A 253 3.41 51.63 -6.40
C GLU A 253 3.41 52.55 -5.17
N ARG A 254 4.02 52.11 -4.05
CA ARG A 254 4.49 53.09 -3.06
C ARG A 254 5.54 53.94 -3.78
N PRO A 255 5.50 55.29 -3.69
CA PRO A 255 6.60 56.10 -4.20
C PRO A 255 7.88 55.61 -3.52
N ASN A 256 8.84 55.14 -4.31
CA ASN A 256 10.13 54.73 -3.77
C ASN A 256 10.78 55.95 -3.08
N PRO A 257 10.96 55.95 -1.74
CA PRO A 257 11.50 57.12 -1.04
C PRO A 257 12.97 57.41 -1.42
N ASN A 258 13.64 56.49 -2.12
CA ASN A 258 15.03 56.65 -2.59
C ASN A 258 15.16 57.15 -4.04
N ARG A 259 14.09 57.61 -4.70
CA ARG A 259 14.23 58.27 -6.01
C ARG A 259 14.76 59.70 -5.80
N MET A 260 16.08 59.83 -5.65
CA MET A 260 16.77 61.14 -5.60
C MET A 260 16.29 62.02 -6.76
N LYS A 261 15.73 63.19 -6.42
CA LYS A 261 15.42 64.24 -7.40
C LYS A 261 16.72 64.65 -8.08
N LYS A 262 16.77 64.48 -9.40
CA LYS A 262 17.84 65.00 -10.25
C LYS A 262 17.80 66.53 -10.14
N ALA A 263 18.85 67.14 -9.60
CA ALA A 263 18.96 68.59 -9.45
C ALA A 263 18.83 69.27 -10.82
N GLU A 264 17.92 70.24 -10.92
CA GLU A 264 17.81 71.15 -12.05
C GLU A 264 19.08 72.00 -12.12
N LYS A 265 19.72 72.03 -13.30
CA LYS A 265 20.81 72.95 -13.60
C LYS A 265 20.20 74.34 -13.85
N PRO A 266 20.70 75.43 -13.24
CA PRO A 266 20.36 76.77 -13.68
C PRO A 266 21.15 77.10 -14.95
N GLY A 267 20.48 77.07 -16.11
CA GLY A 267 20.67 78.10 -17.14
C GLY A 267 19.56 79.14 -16.92
N GLU A 268 19.67 80.42 -17.23
CA GLU A 268 20.51 81.19 -18.15
C GLU A 268 20.64 82.61 -17.55
N GLN A 269 21.83 83.23 -17.62
CA GLN A 269 22.11 84.45 -18.39
C GLN A 269 21.02 85.55 -18.38
N GLY A 270 21.41 86.75 -17.94
CA GLY A 270 20.64 87.98 -18.04
C GLY A 270 21.04 88.98 -16.97
#